data_AF-A0A3D5X772-F1
#
_entry.id   AF-A0A3D5X772-F1
#
_cell.length_a   1.000
_cell.length_b   1.000
_cell.length_c   1.000
_cell.angle_alpha   90.00
_cell.angle_beta   90.00
_cell.angle_gamma   90.00
#
_symmetry.space_group_name_H-M   'P 1'
#
loop_
_entity.id
_entity.type
_entity.pdbx_description
1 polymer ?
#
loop_
_entity_poly.entity_id
_entity_poly.type
_entity_poly.pdbx_seq_one_letter_code
_entity_poly.pdbx_strand_id
1 'polypeptide(L)'
;MLKQLNIGKDETFMITASTHKNYCFMDVPYLPDGRQVYLYKQNNRHMKRFLIHISIAALAFCLLYSCKPEELKPVGDPFDKAELMVGTWDVTKVTQVDVDATLKGYPLYARELDITNVFPNNSYTDVSITLNSDQSFALVKGNAFVNWPVSGTWELNHPDHPSKLYLVSQFDTLSLNFSSFSDLMMSPAKLVVSETKKQKVDEEYIEVIYYNYEISKP
;
A
#
# COMPACT_ATOMS: atom_id res chain seq x y z
N MET A 1 -2.04 47.22 -49.09
CA MET A 1 -2.80 46.16 -49.79
C MET A 1 -4.16 46.76 -50.13
N LEU A 2 -4.37 47.18 -51.38
CA LEU A 2 -5.62 47.83 -51.83
C LEU A 2 -6.73 46.78 -51.91
N LYS A 3 -7.88 47.05 -51.29
CA LYS A 3 -9.05 46.17 -51.36
C LYS A 3 -10.20 46.98 -51.96
N GLN A 4 -10.61 46.61 -53.16
CA GLN A 4 -11.76 47.18 -53.86
C GLN A 4 -13.04 46.61 -53.24
N LEU A 5 -13.98 47.47 -52.89
CA LEU A 5 -15.32 47.11 -52.40
C LEU A 5 -16.34 47.67 -53.40
N ASN A 6 -17.03 46.75 -54.08
CA ASN A 6 -17.99 47.09 -55.12
C ASN A 6 -19.39 47.15 -54.50
N ILE A 7 -19.96 48.35 -54.37
CA ILE A 7 -21.35 48.56 -53.93
C ILE A 7 -22.06 49.14 -55.15
N GLY A 8 -23.11 48.46 -55.62
CA GLY A 8 -23.58 48.51 -57.00
C GLY A 8 -23.94 49.88 -57.60
N LYS A 9 -23.87 49.89 -58.95
CA LYS A 9 -24.15 50.92 -59.96
C LYS A 9 -23.20 52.13 -59.99
N ASP A 10 -22.20 51.97 -60.85
CA ASP A 10 -21.51 52.97 -61.69
C ASP A 10 -20.66 54.08 -61.06
N GLU A 11 -20.10 53.92 -59.86
CA GLU A 11 -18.93 54.73 -59.46
C GLU A 11 -17.88 53.90 -58.69
N THR A 12 -16.64 53.93 -59.20
CA THR A 12 -15.49 53.24 -58.59
C THR A 12 -14.70 54.24 -57.75
N PHE A 13 -14.71 54.12 -56.42
CA PHE A 13 -13.91 54.96 -55.53
C PHE A 13 -12.66 54.24 -55.05
N MET A 14 -11.50 54.83 -55.34
CA MET A 14 -10.20 54.34 -54.87
C MET A 14 -9.92 54.84 -53.45
N ILE A 15 -9.94 53.94 -52.47
CA ILE A 15 -9.62 54.28 -51.07
C ILE A 15 -8.16 53.91 -50.78
N THR A 16 -7.33 54.92 -50.51
CA THR A 16 -5.95 54.71 -50.06
C THR A 16 -5.92 54.65 -48.54
N ALA A 17 -5.71 53.46 -47.96
CA ALA A 17 -5.59 53.30 -46.52
C ALA A 17 -4.12 53.43 -46.09
N SER A 18 -3.81 54.44 -45.26
CA SER A 18 -2.55 54.54 -44.52
C SER A 18 -2.77 54.05 -43.09
N THR A 19 -1.94 53.11 -42.62
CA THR A 19 -2.01 52.60 -41.25
C THR A 19 -0.98 53.30 -40.37
N HIS A 20 -1.45 54.01 -39.34
CA HIS A 20 -0.61 54.35 -38.19
C HIS A 20 -1.17 53.69 -36.92
N LYS A 21 -0.28 53.35 -36.00
CA LYS A 21 -0.38 52.25 -35.01
C LYS A 21 -1.66 52.13 -34.16
N ASN A 22 -2.62 53.06 -34.17
CA ASN A 22 -3.90 52.86 -33.49
C ASN A 22 -5.13 53.43 -34.20
N TYR A 23 -5.01 54.06 -35.38
CA TYR A 23 -6.15 54.60 -36.13
C TYR A 23 -5.89 54.51 -37.63
N CYS A 24 -6.88 54.01 -38.38
CA CYS A 24 -6.93 54.23 -39.83
C CYS A 24 -7.64 55.57 -40.04
N PHE A 25 -6.95 56.55 -40.61
CA PHE A 25 -7.60 57.72 -41.17
C PHE A 25 -7.91 57.40 -42.63
N MET A 26 -9.19 57.41 -42.99
CA MET A 26 -9.61 57.50 -44.39
C MET A 26 -9.93 58.97 -44.64
N ASP A 27 -9.33 59.56 -45.68
CA ASP A 27 -9.84 60.80 -46.23
C ASP A 27 -11.26 60.50 -46.76
N VAL A 28 -12.24 61.13 -46.11
CA VAL A 28 -13.66 60.82 -46.26
C VAL A 28 -14.15 61.39 -47.59
N PRO A 29 -14.85 60.64 -48.46
CA PRO A 29 -15.59 61.26 -49.54
C PRO A 29 -16.79 62.01 -48.94
N TYR A 30 -16.85 63.32 -49.19
CA TYR A 30 -18.03 64.11 -48.86
C TYR A 30 -19.22 63.61 -49.70
N LEU A 31 -20.27 63.14 -49.03
CA LEU A 31 -21.58 62.97 -49.67
C LEU A 31 -22.18 64.37 -49.96
N PRO A 32 -22.93 64.56 -51.05
CA PRO A 32 -23.41 65.86 -51.52
C PRO A 32 -24.45 66.54 -50.60
N ASP A 33 -24.77 65.94 -49.46
CA ASP A 33 -25.71 66.41 -48.43
C ASP A 33 -24.99 66.99 -47.18
N GLY A 34 -23.67 66.80 -47.04
CA GLY A 34 -22.89 67.36 -45.93
C GLY A 34 -22.86 66.52 -44.65
N ARG A 35 -23.33 65.26 -44.69
CA ARG A 35 -23.23 64.31 -43.56
C ARG A 35 -21.92 63.52 -43.55
N GLN A 36 -21.27 63.48 -42.38
CA GLN A 36 -20.07 62.67 -42.09
C GLN A 36 -20.48 61.31 -41.48
N VAL A 37 -19.81 60.22 -41.88
CA VAL A 37 -20.03 58.88 -41.31
C VAL A 37 -18.83 58.48 -40.45
N TYR A 38 -19.06 58.20 -39.17
CA TYR A 38 -18.03 57.72 -38.25
C TYR A 38 -18.17 56.21 -38.01
N LEU A 39 -17.11 55.45 -38.26
CA LEU A 39 -17.02 54.04 -37.86
C LEU A 39 -16.30 53.91 -36.52
N TYR A 40 -17.01 53.53 -35.47
CA TYR A 40 -16.44 53.25 -34.14
C TYR A 40 -16.02 51.78 -34.04
N LYS A 41 -14.77 51.55 -33.59
CA LYS A 41 -14.26 50.20 -33.28
C LYS A 41 -14.71 49.82 -31.87
N GLN A 42 -15.68 48.92 -31.73
CA GLN A 42 -16.08 48.40 -30.42
C GLN A 42 -14.90 47.66 -29.75
N ASN A 43 -14.56 48.10 -28.54
CA ASN A 43 -13.49 47.53 -27.73
C ASN A 43 -14.06 46.41 -26.85
N ASN A 44 -14.03 45.16 -27.35
CA ASN A 44 -14.55 43.95 -26.68
C ASN A 44 -13.68 43.46 -25.50
N ARG A 45 -13.13 44.38 -24.70
CA ARG A 45 -12.32 44.06 -23.51
C ARG A 45 -13.16 43.38 -22.42
N HIS A 46 -14.45 43.72 -22.32
CA HIS A 46 -15.39 43.07 -21.40
C HIS A 46 -15.74 41.64 -21.80
N MET A 47 -15.90 41.38 -23.11
CA MET A 47 -16.21 40.04 -23.63
C MET A 47 -15.07 39.04 -23.36
N LYS A 48 -13.81 39.47 -23.48
CA LYS A 48 -12.64 38.64 -23.18
C LYS A 48 -12.53 38.30 -21.69
N ARG A 49 -12.82 39.26 -20.81
CA ARG A 49 -12.86 39.02 -19.36
C ARG A 49 -13.97 38.05 -19.00
N PHE A 50 -15.16 38.18 -19.58
CA PHE A 50 -16.28 37.27 -19.35
C PHE A 50 -15.98 35.83 -19.78
N LEU A 51 -15.35 35.65 -20.96
CA LEU A 51 -14.93 34.33 -21.46
C LEU A 51 -13.92 33.63 -20.54
N ILE A 52 -12.99 34.38 -19.92
CA ILE A 52 -12.02 33.83 -18.97
C ILE A 52 -12.72 33.31 -17.70
N HIS A 53 -13.70 34.04 -17.17
CA HIS A 53 -14.43 33.61 -15.96
C HIS A 53 -15.27 32.35 -16.25
N ILE A 54 -15.87 32.24 -17.44
CA ILE A 54 -16.58 31.04 -17.87
C ILE A 54 -15.62 29.84 -17.98
N SER A 55 -14.42 30.03 -18.53
CA SER A 55 -13.44 28.93 -18.62
C SER A 55 -12.95 28.43 -17.25
N ILE A 56 -12.79 29.34 -16.27
CA ILE A 56 -12.38 28.97 -14.91
C ILE A 56 -13.52 28.24 -14.18
N ALA A 57 -14.76 28.72 -14.33
CA ALA A 57 -15.93 28.07 -13.76
C ALA A 57 -16.18 26.68 -14.36
N ALA A 58 -15.99 26.52 -15.68
CA ALA A 58 -16.10 25.24 -16.35
C ALA A 58 -15.02 24.25 -15.91
N LEU A 59 -13.77 24.70 -15.75
CA LEU A 59 -12.68 23.87 -15.25
C LEU A 59 -12.92 23.39 -13.81
N ALA A 60 -13.41 24.28 -12.94
CA ALA A 60 -13.78 23.93 -11.57
C ALA A 60 -14.92 22.89 -11.52
N PHE A 61 -15.91 23.01 -12.40
CA PHE A 61 -17.00 22.03 -12.50
C PHE A 61 -16.51 20.66 -12.98
N CYS A 62 -15.59 20.60 -13.94
CA CYS A 62 -15.01 19.34 -14.41
C CYS A 62 -14.20 18.61 -13.32
N LEU A 63 -13.51 19.34 -12.45
CA LEU A 63 -12.75 18.74 -11.33
C LEU A 63 -13.67 18.09 -10.28
N LEU A 64 -14.85 18.66 -10.04
CA LEU A 64 -15.82 18.10 -9.10
C LEU A 64 -16.52 16.84 -9.65
N TYR A 65 -16.73 16.76 -10.96
CA TYR A 65 -17.34 15.59 -11.62
C TYR A 65 -16.35 14.46 -11.96
N SER A 66 -15.04 14.73 -11.90
CA SER A 66 -14.01 13.70 -12.12
C SER A 66 -13.74 12.84 -10.89
N CYS A 67 -14.25 13.23 -9.72
CA CYS A 67 -14.19 12.41 -8.51
C CYS A 67 -15.47 11.56 -8.44
N LYS A 68 -15.60 10.59 -9.35
CA LYS A 68 -16.59 9.52 -9.13
C LYS A 68 -16.04 8.66 -7.99
N PRO A 69 -16.85 8.31 -6.98
CA PRO A 69 -16.44 7.32 -5.99
C PRO A 69 -16.11 6.05 -6.76
N GLU A 70 -14.84 5.67 -6.72
CA GLU A 70 -14.40 4.40 -7.28
C GLU A 70 -15.01 3.32 -6.38
N GLU A 71 -15.90 2.51 -6.96
CA GLU A 71 -16.39 1.32 -6.30
C GLU A 71 -15.20 0.38 -6.16
N LEU A 72 -14.51 0.46 -5.02
CA LEU A 72 -13.55 -0.54 -4.61
C LEU A 72 -14.28 -1.87 -4.66
N LYS A 73 -13.91 -2.72 -5.62
CA LYS A 73 -14.42 -4.09 -5.68
C LYS A 73 -14.23 -4.70 -4.29
N PRO A 74 -15.21 -5.48 -3.79
CA PRO A 74 -15.02 -6.17 -2.53
C PRO A 74 -13.72 -6.96 -2.60
N VAL A 75 -12.81 -6.67 -1.68
CA VAL A 75 -11.74 -7.60 -1.30
C VAL A 75 -12.50 -8.87 -0.95
N GLY A 76 -12.32 -9.95 -1.72
CA GLY A 76 -13.15 -11.15 -1.60
C GLY A 76 -13.19 -11.73 -0.19
N ASP A 77 -13.85 -12.87 -0.01
CA ASP A 77 -13.99 -13.48 1.31
C ASP A 77 -12.60 -13.68 1.97
N PRO A 78 -12.47 -13.36 3.27
CA PRO A 78 -11.22 -13.58 3.98
C PRO A 78 -10.85 -15.06 3.93
N PHE A 79 -9.58 -15.34 3.60
CA PHE A 79 -9.05 -16.71 3.60
C PHE A 79 -9.18 -17.33 4.99
N ASP A 80 -9.54 -18.61 5.05
CA ASP A 80 -9.50 -19.38 6.29
C ASP A 80 -8.03 -19.54 6.70
N LYS A 81 -7.66 -18.89 7.81
CA LYS A 81 -6.28 -18.91 8.30
C LYS A 81 -5.88 -20.28 8.80
N ALA A 82 -6.82 -21.10 9.29
CA ALA A 82 -6.52 -22.48 9.67
C ALA A 82 -6.15 -23.30 8.43
N GLU A 83 -6.84 -23.09 7.30
CA GLU A 83 -6.51 -23.74 6.02
C GLU A 83 -5.11 -23.37 5.54
N LEU A 84 -4.70 -22.10 5.69
CA LEU A 84 -3.35 -21.64 5.34
C LEU A 84 -2.25 -22.29 6.19
N MET A 85 -2.56 -22.69 7.42
CA MET A 85 -1.62 -23.38 8.31
C MET A 85 -1.41 -24.85 7.95
N VAL A 86 -2.34 -25.48 7.23
CA VAL A 86 -2.23 -26.89 6.84
C VAL A 86 -1.00 -27.11 5.94
N GLY A 87 -0.24 -28.17 6.23
CA GLY A 87 0.95 -28.57 5.50
C GLY A 87 2.16 -28.83 6.39
N THR A 88 3.31 -29.05 5.75
CA THR A 88 4.58 -29.34 6.42
C THR A 88 5.43 -28.08 6.49
N TRP A 89 5.83 -27.72 7.71
CA TRP A 89 6.62 -26.55 8.03
C TRP A 89 7.98 -27.00 8.57
N ASP A 90 9.05 -26.54 7.92
CA ASP A 90 10.41 -26.83 8.33
C ASP A 90 11.02 -25.63 9.05
N VAL A 91 11.71 -25.87 10.16
CA VAL A 91 12.49 -24.84 10.85
C VAL A 91 13.69 -24.48 9.99
N THR A 92 13.85 -23.19 9.72
CA THR A 92 14.94 -22.64 8.89
C THR A 92 15.96 -21.88 9.71
N LYS A 93 15.53 -21.26 10.82
CA LYS A 93 16.39 -20.49 11.71
C LYS A 93 15.80 -20.42 13.11
N VAL A 94 16.67 -20.38 14.11
CA VAL A 94 16.27 -20.17 15.51
C VAL A 94 17.13 -19.06 16.12
N THR A 95 16.47 -18.04 16.64
CA THR A 95 17.11 -16.93 17.36
C THR A 95 16.67 -16.95 18.82
N GLN A 96 17.64 -16.96 19.72
CA GLN A 96 17.42 -16.77 21.14
C GLN A 96 17.45 -15.28 21.46
N VAL A 97 16.47 -14.79 22.23
CA VAL A 97 16.39 -13.39 22.68
C VAL A 97 16.44 -13.35 24.20
N ASP A 98 17.36 -12.56 24.74
CA ASP A 98 17.46 -12.26 26.18
C ASP A 98 16.53 -11.08 26.52
N VAL A 99 15.54 -11.35 27.38
CA VAL A 99 14.51 -10.38 27.75
C VAL A 99 15.09 -9.27 28.63
N ASP A 100 15.96 -9.62 29.58
CA ASP A 100 16.56 -8.65 30.51
C ASP A 100 17.52 -7.71 29.77
N ALA A 101 18.34 -8.25 28.87
CA ALA A 101 19.21 -7.44 28.02
C ALA A 101 18.40 -6.50 27.11
N THR A 102 17.23 -6.96 26.63
CA THR A 102 16.31 -6.14 25.83
C THR A 102 15.71 -5.01 26.65
N LEU A 103 15.22 -5.29 27.86
CA LEU A 103 14.64 -4.30 28.76
C LEU A 103 15.67 -3.24 29.21
N LYS A 104 16.92 -3.64 29.39
CA LYS A 104 18.03 -2.73 29.75
C LYS A 104 18.59 -1.93 28.56
N GLY A 105 18.08 -2.16 27.34
CA GLY A 105 18.48 -1.40 26.16
C GLY A 105 19.90 -1.70 25.67
N TYR A 106 20.40 -2.92 25.90
CA TYR A 106 21.69 -3.34 25.35
C TYR A 106 21.65 -3.36 23.81
N PRO A 107 22.81 -3.23 23.15
CA PRO A 107 22.90 -3.33 21.70
C PRO A 107 22.44 -4.71 21.18
N LEU A 108 22.04 -4.77 19.90
CA LEU A 108 21.43 -5.96 19.28
C LEU A 108 22.23 -7.26 19.49
N TYR A 109 23.56 -7.21 19.35
CA TYR A 109 24.44 -8.38 19.51
C TYR A 109 24.44 -8.98 20.92
N ALA A 110 24.01 -8.23 21.94
CA ALA A 110 23.90 -8.69 23.32
C ALA A 110 22.46 -9.07 23.69
N ARG A 111 21.49 -8.80 22.81
CA ARG A 111 20.07 -9.14 23.00
C ARG A 111 19.68 -10.41 22.26
N GLU A 112 20.30 -10.66 21.11
CA GLU A 112 19.90 -11.73 20.20
C GLU A 112 21.10 -12.60 19.83
N LEU A 113 20.88 -13.91 19.82
CA LEU A 113 21.88 -14.90 19.39
C LEU A 113 21.24 -15.88 18.41
N ASP A 114 21.82 -16.03 17.23
CA ASP A 114 21.46 -17.11 16.31
C ASP A 114 21.98 -18.43 16.89
N ILE A 115 21.06 -19.33 17.26
CA ILE A 115 21.38 -20.62 17.84
C ILE A 115 21.16 -21.80 16.89
N THR A 116 20.81 -21.52 15.62
CA THR A 116 20.40 -22.51 14.63
C THR A 116 21.37 -23.69 14.53
N ASN A 117 22.67 -23.40 14.56
CA ASN A 117 23.75 -24.38 14.41
C ASN A 117 24.76 -24.35 15.56
N VAL A 118 24.37 -23.86 16.74
CA VAL A 118 25.29 -23.73 17.89
C VAL A 118 25.70 -25.10 18.44
N PHE A 119 24.84 -26.11 18.33
CA PHE A 119 25.13 -27.47 18.78
C PHE A 119 25.66 -28.33 17.62
N PRO A 120 26.91 -28.81 17.68
CA PRO A 120 27.44 -29.73 16.68
C PRO A 120 26.55 -30.98 16.58
N ASN A 121 26.18 -31.37 15.35
CA ASN A 121 25.34 -32.53 15.03
C ASN A 121 23.88 -32.50 15.54
N ASN A 122 23.40 -31.35 16.04
CA ASN A 122 22.05 -31.18 16.57
C ASN A 122 21.48 -29.84 16.06
N SER A 123 21.38 -29.69 14.74
CA SER A 123 20.87 -28.46 14.14
C SER A 123 19.37 -28.32 14.41
N TYR A 124 18.92 -27.09 14.67
CA TYR A 124 17.49 -26.82 14.79
C TYR A 124 16.73 -26.95 13.48
N THR A 125 17.42 -27.00 12.33
CA THR A 125 16.78 -27.18 11.02
C THR A 125 16.30 -28.59 10.75
N ASP A 126 16.63 -29.55 11.62
CA ASP A 126 16.15 -30.94 11.52
C ASP A 126 14.69 -31.09 12.01
N VAL A 127 14.06 -29.98 12.40
CA VAL A 127 12.67 -29.95 12.88
C VAL A 127 11.70 -29.65 11.74
N SER A 128 10.75 -30.55 11.56
CA SER A 128 9.64 -30.45 10.63
C SER A 128 8.33 -30.78 11.34
N ILE A 129 7.32 -29.92 11.21
CA ILE A 129 5.98 -30.13 11.77
C ILE A 129 4.95 -30.18 10.64
N THR A 130 4.17 -31.24 10.62
CA THR A 130 3.04 -31.39 9.70
C THR A 130 1.74 -31.12 10.44
N LEU A 131 1.00 -30.10 9.99
CA LEU A 131 -0.34 -29.76 10.46
C LEU A 131 -1.37 -30.27 9.45
N ASN A 132 -2.23 -31.19 9.85
CA ASN A 132 -3.23 -31.78 8.97
C ASN A 132 -4.56 -31.03 9.05
N SER A 133 -5.39 -31.14 8.01
CA SER A 133 -6.71 -30.51 7.93
C SER A 133 -7.73 -31.09 8.93
N ASP A 134 -7.50 -32.30 9.43
CA ASP A 134 -8.30 -32.94 10.49
C ASP A 134 -7.90 -32.49 11.91
N GLN A 135 -7.09 -31.43 12.00
CA GLN A 135 -6.53 -30.88 13.24
C GLN A 135 -5.53 -31.81 13.94
N SER A 136 -5.11 -32.93 13.34
CA SER A 136 -3.99 -33.71 13.86
C SER A 136 -2.65 -33.08 13.46
N PHE A 137 -1.61 -33.27 14.27
CA PHE A 137 -0.25 -32.91 13.88
C PHE A 137 0.74 -34.04 14.17
N ALA A 138 1.84 -34.03 13.41
CA ALA A 138 3.00 -34.86 13.64
C ALA A 138 4.27 -34.03 13.49
N LEU A 139 5.25 -34.27 14.36
CA LEU A 139 6.52 -33.56 14.37
C LEU A 139 7.68 -34.54 14.32
N VAL A 140 8.62 -34.25 13.42
CA VAL A 140 9.90 -34.94 13.28
C VAL A 140 10.97 -33.94 13.67
N LYS A 141 11.81 -34.27 14.67
CA LYS A 141 12.86 -33.35 15.14
C LYS A 141 14.29 -33.82 14.96
N GLY A 142 14.51 -35.02 14.41
CA GLY A 142 15.84 -35.63 14.33
C GLY A 142 16.58 -35.53 15.68
N ASN A 143 17.74 -34.87 15.65
CA ASN A 143 18.59 -34.62 16.81
C ASN A 143 18.42 -33.19 17.39
N ALA A 144 17.51 -32.38 16.87
CA ALA A 144 17.33 -31.00 17.32
C ALA A 144 16.95 -30.91 18.80
N PHE A 145 17.53 -29.94 19.50
CA PHE A 145 17.27 -29.69 20.93
C PHE A 145 15.99 -28.88 21.14
N VAL A 146 14.86 -29.50 20.80
CA VAL A 146 13.51 -28.93 20.94
C VAL A 146 12.63 -29.88 21.76
N ASN A 147 11.90 -29.35 22.73
CA ASN A 147 11.00 -30.11 23.60
C ASN A 147 9.53 -29.97 23.19
N TRP A 148 9.25 -29.96 21.89
CA TRP A 148 7.89 -29.90 21.39
C TRP A 148 7.24 -31.29 21.42
N PRO A 149 5.91 -31.38 21.63
CA PRO A 149 5.21 -32.63 21.50
C PRO A 149 5.37 -33.18 20.08
N VAL A 150 5.48 -34.51 19.95
CA VAL A 150 5.74 -35.17 18.65
C VAL A 150 4.48 -35.49 17.86
N SER A 151 3.32 -35.53 18.52
CA SER A 151 2.04 -35.82 17.89
C SER A 151 0.88 -35.40 18.79
N GLY A 152 -0.27 -35.11 18.19
CA GLY A 152 -1.48 -34.76 18.91
C GLY A 152 -2.45 -33.99 18.02
N THR A 153 -3.16 -33.03 18.61
CA THR A 153 -4.04 -32.10 17.90
C THR A 153 -3.51 -30.69 17.95
N TRP A 154 -3.78 -29.90 16.91
CA TRP A 154 -3.40 -28.49 16.84
C TRP A 154 -4.63 -27.60 16.70
N GLU A 155 -4.56 -26.41 17.28
CA GLU A 155 -5.63 -25.41 17.18
C GLU A 155 -5.06 -23.99 17.22
N LEU A 156 -5.82 -23.06 16.66
CA LEU A 156 -5.54 -21.63 16.75
C LEU A 156 -6.40 -21.02 17.86
N ASN A 157 -5.86 -20.04 18.59
CA ASN A 157 -6.60 -19.38 19.66
C ASN A 157 -7.82 -18.57 19.19
N HIS A 158 -7.80 -18.09 17.94
CA HIS A 158 -8.90 -17.34 17.34
C HIS A 158 -8.94 -17.60 15.82
N PRO A 159 -10.10 -17.86 15.22
CA PRO A 159 -10.22 -18.16 13.78
C PRO A 159 -9.82 -16.96 12.90
N ASP A 160 -10.34 -15.78 13.19
CA ASP A 160 -10.13 -14.60 12.33
C ASP A 160 -8.78 -13.90 12.55
N HIS A 161 -8.29 -13.87 13.79
CA HIS A 161 -7.07 -13.16 14.20
C HIS A 161 -6.20 -14.03 15.11
N PRO A 162 -5.67 -15.15 14.59
CA PRO A 162 -4.81 -16.02 15.36
C PRO A 162 -3.57 -15.27 15.83
N SER A 163 -3.27 -15.40 17.11
CA SER A 163 -2.03 -14.91 17.74
C SER A 163 -1.24 -16.02 18.40
N LYS A 164 -1.84 -17.22 18.55
CA LYS A 164 -1.19 -18.40 19.10
C LYS A 164 -1.58 -19.68 18.37
N LEU A 165 -0.62 -20.60 18.25
CA LEU A 165 -0.79 -21.99 17.90
C LEU A 165 -0.68 -22.83 19.17
N TYR A 166 -1.65 -23.70 19.41
CA TYR A 166 -1.56 -24.71 20.45
C TYR A 166 -1.29 -26.07 19.83
N LEU A 167 -0.29 -26.77 20.35
CA LEU A 167 -0.03 -28.18 20.06
C LEU A 167 -0.38 -28.98 21.31
N VAL A 168 -1.50 -29.68 21.26
CA VAL A 168 -2.06 -30.42 22.38
C VAL A 168 -1.72 -31.90 22.22
N SER A 169 -0.96 -32.44 23.17
CA SER A 169 -0.67 -33.87 23.28
C SER A 169 -1.41 -34.47 24.47
N GLN A 170 -1.25 -35.77 24.69
CA GLN A 170 -1.85 -36.44 25.86
C GLN A 170 -1.28 -35.96 27.20
N PHE A 171 -0.06 -35.43 27.22
CA PHE A 171 0.66 -35.10 28.45
C PHE A 171 0.88 -33.60 28.65
N ASP A 172 0.93 -32.84 27.56
CA ASP A 172 1.32 -31.43 27.59
C ASP A 172 0.68 -30.64 26.45
N THR A 173 0.56 -29.34 26.64
CA THR A 173 0.13 -28.38 25.64
C THR A 173 1.23 -27.35 25.44
N LEU A 174 1.82 -27.34 24.23
CA LEU A 174 2.75 -26.30 23.83
C LEU A 174 1.96 -25.12 23.25
N SER A 175 2.25 -23.91 23.71
CA SER A 175 1.74 -22.66 23.15
C SER A 175 2.85 -21.93 22.43
N LEU A 176 2.66 -21.64 21.15
CA LEU A 176 3.57 -20.86 20.32
C LEU A 176 2.89 -19.56 19.90
N ASN A 177 3.54 -18.41 20.08
CA ASN A 177 2.97 -17.13 19.65
C ASN A 177 3.39 -16.82 18.22
N PHE A 178 2.50 -16.21 17.44
CA PHE A 178 2.84 -15.72 16.10
C PHE A 178 3.34 -14.30 16.14
N SER A 179 4.40 -14.00 15.38
CA SER A 179 4.85 -12.62 15.18
C SER A 179 4.02 -11.91 14.11
N SER A 180 3.83 -12.53 12.95
CA SER A 180 3.11 -11.95 11.80
C SER A 180 2.61 -13.03 10.85
N PHE A 181 1.44 -12.80 10.25
CA PHE A 181 0.81 -13.67 9.23
C PHE A 181 1.04 -13.19 7.79
N SER A 182 1.73 -12.05 7.60
CA SER A 182 1.83 -11.38 6.30
C SER A 182 2.50 -12.25 5.22
N ASP A 183 3.38 -13.16 5.61
CA ASP A 183 4.21 -13.93 4.69
C ASP A 183 3.66 -15.34 4.42
N LEU A 184 2.46 -15.67 4.91
CA LEU A 184 1.83 -16.99 4.66
C LEU A 184 1.36 -17.18 3.23
N MET A 185 1.07 -16.09 2.52
CA MET A 185 0.60 -16.12 1.12
C MET A 185 1.75 -16.02 0.11
N MET A 186 2.99 -15.92 0.59
CA MET A 186 4.19 -15.92 -0.25
C MET A 186 4.60 -17.36 -0.59
N SER A 187 5.44 -17.54 -1.61
CA SER A 187 6.09 -18.83 -1.89
C SER A 187 7.62 -18.67 -1.81
N PRO A 188 8.30 -19.39 -0.91
CA PRO A 188 7.73 -20.25 0.13
C PRO A 188 6.98 -19.42 1.18
N ALA A 189 5.95 -20.01 1.78
CA ALA A 189 5.22 -19.40 2.89
C ALA A 189 6.12 -19.36 4.11
N LYS A 190 6.16 -18.23 4.82
CA LYS A 190 7.03 -18.05 5.99
C LYS A 190 6.24 -17.62 7.20
N LEU A 191 6.69 -18.08 8.37
CA LEU A 191 6.10 -17.73 9.64
C LEU A 191 7.19 -17.69 10.71
N VAL A 192 7.01 -16.79 11.68
CA VAL A 192 7.84 -16.77 12.89
C VAL A 192 6.94 -17.14 14.06
N VAL A 193 7.30 -18.22 14.74
CA VAL A 193 6.65 -18.67 15.96
C VAL A 193 7.60 -18.52 17.14
N SER A 194 7.10 -18.08 18.28
CA SER A 194 7.93 -17.87 19.47
C SER A 194 7.48 -18.69 20.67
N GLU A 195 8.46 -19.28 21.35
CA GLU A 195 8.31 -19.95 22.62
C GLU A 195 8.90 -19.07 23.74
N THR A 196 8.17 -18.89 24.83
CA THR A 196 8.60 -18.08 25.97
C THR A 196 9.01 -18.97 27.14
N LYS A 197 10.23 -18.78 27.64
CA LYS A 197 10.68 -19.38 28.90
C LYS A 197 10.49 -18.40 30.05
N LYS A 198 9.75 -18.87 31.06
CA LYS A 198 9.53 -18.15 32.31
C LYS A 198 10.37 -18.78 33.41
N GLN A 199 10.91 -17.93 34.28
CA GLN A 199 11.61 -18.34 35.48
C GLN A 199 10.87 -17.77 36.68
N LYS A 200 10.75 -18.57 37.73
CA LYS A 200 10.24 -18.08 39.01
C LYS A 200 11.35 -17.31 39.72
N VAL A 201 11.10 -16.05 40.01
CA VAL A 201 11.93 -15.20 40.84
C VAL A 201 11.06 -14.74 42.01
N ASP A 202 11.45 -15.12 43.22
CA ASP A 202 10.63 -15.01 44.43
C ASP A 202 9.27 -15.69 44.29
N GLU A 203 8.19 -14.92 44.16
CA GLU A 203 6.80 -15.41 44.02
C GLU A 203 6.21 -15.15 42.62
N GLU A 204 6.93 -14.48 41.72
CA GLU A 204 6.46 -14.10 40.39
C GLU A 204 7.20 -14.87 39.28
N TYR A 205 6.49 -15.18 38.20
CA TYR A 205 7.09 -15.74 37.00
C TYR A 205 7.43 -14.63 36.02
N ILE A 206 8.72 -14.38 35.83
CA ILE A 206 9.21 -13.41 34.86
C ILE A 206 9.65 -14.12 33.57
N GLU A 207 9.49 -13.44 32.45
CA GLU A 207 9.95 -13.91 31.14
C GLU A 207 11.45 -13.64 31.02
N VAL A 208 12.23 -14.66 30.73
CA VAL A 208 13.71 -14.56 30.73
C VAL A 208 14.27 -14.71 29.33
N ILE A 209 13.73 -15.67 28.56
CA ILE A 209 14.23 -16.00 27.22
C ILE A 209 13.05 -16.20 26.26
N TYR A 210 13.17 -15.65 25.06
CA TYR A 210 12.35 -16.07 23.91
C TYR A 210 13.18 -16.89 22.93
N TYR A 211 12.57 -17.92 22.37
CA TYR A 211 13.08 -18.63 21.20
C TYR A 211 12.18 -18.32 20.02
N ASN A 212 12.72 -17.63 19.01
CA ASN A 212 12.03 -17.33 17.76
C ASN A 212 12.43 -18.36 16.72
N TYR A 213 11.47 -19.15 16.26
CA TYR A 213 11.65 -20.15 15.21
C TYR A 213 11.07 -19.59 13.91
N GLU A 214 11.93 -19.39 12.92
CA GLU A 214 11.52 -19.08 11.55
C GLU A 214 11.21 -20.41 10.85
N ILE A 215 9.94 -20.64 10.51
CA ILE A 215 9.48 -21.83 9.81
C ILE A 215 9.02 -21.50 8.40
N SER A 216 9.21 -22.43 7.46
CA SER A 216 8.76 -22.26 6.07
C SER A 216 8.06 -23.48 5.53
N LYS A 217 7.07 -23.25 4.66
CA LYS A 217 6.37 -24.26 3.88
C LYS A 217 6.56 -23.94 2.38
N PRO A 218 6.91 -24.92 1.53
CA PRO A 218 7.10 -24.70 0.09
C PRO A 218 5.86 -24.14 -0.61
#